data_AF-A0A1I4H871-F1
#
_entry.id   AF-A0A1I4H871-F1
#
_cell.length_a   1.000
_cell.length_b   1.000
_cell.length_c   1.000
_cell.angle_alpha   90.00
_cell.angle_beta   90.00
_cell.angle_gamma   90.00
#
_symmetry.space_group_name_H-M   'P 1'
#
loop_
_entity.id
_entity.type
_entity.pdbx_description
1 polymer ?
#
loop_
_entity_poly.entity_id
_entity_poly.type
_entity_poly.pdbx_seq_one_letter_code
_entity_poly.pdbx_strand_id
1 'polypeptide(L)' 'METMHARRAFWSAHVQAWRDSGLTQVAYCQQHALRSKALAYWIRRDRQGREA' A
#
# COMPACT_ATOMS: atom_id res chain seq x y z
N MET A 1 17.20 12.29 7.73
CA MET A 1 15.75 11.99 7.81
C MET A 1 15.33 11.26 6.54
N GLU A 2 15.62 9.96 6.43
CA GLU A 2 15.44 9.17 5.20
C GLU A 2 14.27 8.17 5.30
N THR A 3 13.53 8.20 6.41
CA THR A 3 12.58 7.15 6.77
C THR A 3 11.19 7.33 6.17
N MET A 4 10.78 8.58 5.86
CA MET A 4 9.43 8.85 5.35
C MET A 4 9.27 8.56 3.85
N HIS A 5 10.28 8.85 3.03
CA HIS A 5 10.24 8.59 1.59
C HIS A 5 10.36 7.09 1.29
N ALA A 6 11.27 6.38 1.97
CA ALA A 6 11.42 4.93 1.84
C ALA A 6 10.13 4.19 2.21
N ARG A 7 9.46 4.61 3.29
CA ARG A 7 8.17 4.04 3.70
C ARG A 7 7.09 4.28 2.66
N ARG A 8 7.03 5.48 2.07
CA ARG A 8 6.07 5.78 0.99
C ARG A 8 6.30 4.90 -0.23
N ALA A 9 7.54 4.75 -0.68
CA ALA A 9 7.89 3.90 -1.82
C ALA A 9 7.53 2.43 -1.56
N PHE A 10 7.88 1.92 -0.37
CA PHE A 10 7.52 0.56 0.06
C PHE A 10 6.01 0.30 0.00
N TRP A 11 5.20 1.21 0.56
CA TRP A 11 3.75 1.03 0.55
C TRP A 11 3.12 1.27 -0.82
N SER A 12 3.65 2.18 -1.63
CA SER A 12 3.18 2.39 -3.00
C SER A 12 3.41 1.14 -3.86
N ALA A 13 4.58 0.50 -3.75
CA ALA A 13 4.87 -0.78 -4.40
C ALA A 13 3.89 -1.87 -3.98
N HIS A 14 3.61 -1.98 -2.67
CA HIS A 14 2.63 -2.96 -2.18
C HIS A 14 1.19 -2.66 -2.62
N VAL A 15 0.79 -1.41 -2.73
CA VAL A 15 -0.54 -1.01 -3.24
C VAL A 15 -0.67 -1.37 -4.72
N GLN A 16 0.37 -1.15 -5.53
CA GLN A 16 0.38 -1.56 -6.93
C GLN A 16 0.35 -3.07 -7.08
N ALA A 17 1.22 -3.80 -6.36
CA ALA A 17 1.22 -5.25 -6.39
C ALA A 17 -0.11 -5.85 -5.91
N TRP A 18 -0.74 -5.26 -4.88
CA TRP A 18 -2.08 -5.67 -4.45
C TRP A 18 -3.14 -5.48 -5.54
N ARG A 19 -3.13 -4.33 -6.23
CA ARG A 19 -4.05 -4.03 -7.34
C ARG A 19 -3.86 -4.99 -8.51
N ASP A 20 -2.61 -5.29 -8.85
CA ASP A 20 -2.26 -6.23 -9.92
C ASP A 20 -2.67 -7.68 -9.57
N SER A 21 -2.52 -8.06 -8.29
CA SER A 21 -2.90 -9.40 -7.81
C SER A 21 -4.40 -9.69 -7.92
N GLY A 22 -5.26 -8.67 -8.01
CA GLY A 22 -6.72 -8.84 -8.00
C GLY A 22 -7.30 -9.43 -6.70
N LEU A 23 -6.47 -9.55 -5.66
CA LEU A 23 -6.85 -10.16 -4.38
C LEU A 23 -7.65 -9.18 -3.52
N THR A 24 -8.45 -9.71 -2.59
CA THR A 24 -9.02 -8.88 -1.53
C THR A 24 -7.91 -8.38 -0.61
N GLN A 25 -8.14 -7.22 0.03
CA GLN A 25 -7.16 -6.62 0.94
C GLN A 25 -6.73 -7.60 2.05
N VAL A 26 -7.66 -8.41 2.57
CA VAL A 26 -7.40 -9.40 3.63
C VAL A 26 -6.51 -10.52 3.11
N ALA A 27 -6.83 -11.09 1.94
CA ALA A 27 -6.06 -12.18 1.36
C ALA A 27 -4.61 -11.76 1.05
N TYR A 28 -4.42 -10.55 0.51
CA TYR A 28 -3.10 -10.01 0.25
C TYR A 28 -2.32 -9.73 1.55
N CYS A 29 -2.99 -9.20 2.57
CA CYS A 29 -2.36 -8.98 3.88
C CYS A 29 -1.94 -10.28 4.57
N GLN A 30 -2.73 -11.34 4.44
CA GLN A 30 -2.38 -12.66 4.98
C GLN A 30 -1.16 -13.26 4.27
N GLN A 31 -1.09 -13.16 2.94
CA GLN A 31 0.04 -13.70 2.16
C GLN A 31 1.35 -12.94 2.40
N HIS A 32 1.28 -11.62 2.53
CA HIS A 32 2.47 -10.76 2.69
C HIS A 32 2.76 -10.34 4.13
N ALA A 33 2.06 -10.93 5.12
CA ALA A 33 2.15 -10.57 6.54
C ALA A 33 1.99 -9.05 6.81
N LEU A 34 1.11 -8.39 6.05
CA LEU A 34 0.86 -6.96 6.15
C LEU A 34 -0.33 -6.67 7.06
N ARG A 35 -0.35 -5.43 7.57
CA ARG A 35 -1.49 -4.92 8.32
C ARG A 35 -2.53 -4.34 7.37
N SER A 36 -3.74 -4.90 7.36
CA SER A 36 -4.86 -4.45 6.52
C SER A 36 -5.18 -2.97 6.72
N LYS A 37 -5.17 -2.50 7.97
CA LYS A 37 -5.40 -1.09 8.30
C LYS A 37 -4.32 -0.16 7.74
N ALA A 38 -3.07 -0.61 7.69
CA ALA A 38 -1.98 0.16 7.11
C ALA A 38 -2.12 0.21 5.57
N LEU A 39 -2.38 -0.93 4.93
CA LEU A 39 -2.61 -0.99 3.49
C LEU A 39 -3.79 -0.09 3.07
N ALA A 40 -4.91 -0.14 3.81
CA ALA A 40 -6.08 0.73 3.58
C ALA A 40 -5.74 2.22 3.65
N TYR A 41 -4.93 2.63 4.64
CA TYR A 41 -4.46 4.01 4.77
C TYR A 41 -3.65 4.44 3.53
N TRP A 42 -2.73 3.58 3.07
CA TRP A 42 -1.90 3.88 1.90
C TRP A 42 -2.66 3.84 0.58
N ILE A 43 -3.66 2.98 0.41
CA ILE A 43 -4.56 3.00 -0.75
C ILE A 43 -5.28 4.36 -0.85
N ARG A 44 -5.80 4.88 0.28
CA ARG A 44 -6.46 6.19 0.32
C ARG A 44 -5.48 7.33 0.05
N ARG A 45 -4.24 7.20 0.52
CA ARG A 45 -3.19 8.20 0.34
C ARG A 45 -2.65 8.23 -1.09
N ASP A 46 -2.51 7.07 -1.74
CA ASP A 46 -2.08 6.94 -3.12
C ASP A 46 -3.05 7.65 -4.08
N ARG A 47 -4.36 7.54 -3.83
CA ARG A 47 -5.40 8.27 -4.60
C ARG A 47 -5.26 9.79 -4.50
N GLN A 48 -4.89 10.31 -3.34
CA GLN A 48 -4.74 11.75 -3.09
C GLN A 48 -3.39 12.31 -3.59
N GLY A 49 -2.39 11.45 -3.85
CA GLY A 49 -1.07 11.87 -4.35
C GLY A 49 -0.99 12.02 -5.87
N ARG A 50 -2.05 11.65 -6.61
CA ARG A 50 -2.16 11.82 -8.07
C ARG A 50 -2.85 13.13 -8.48
N GLU A 51 -3.37 13.89 -7.52
CA GLU A 51 -3.88 15.25 -7.73
C GLU A 51 -2.84 16.27 -7.23
N ALA A 52 -1.80 16.49 -8.04
CA ALA A 52 -0.88 17.61 -7.97
C ALA A 52 -0.24 17.80 -9.35
#